data_AF-A0A4P7X0K8-F1
#
_entry.id   AF-A0A4P7X0K8-F1
#
_cell.length_a   1.000
_cell.length_b   1.000
_cell.length_c   1.000
_cell.angle_alpha   90.00
_cell.angle_beta   90.00
_cell.angle_gamma   90.00
#
_symmetry.space_group_name_H-M   'P 1'
#
loop_
_entity.id
_entity.type
_entity.pdbx_description
1 polymer ?
#
loop_
_entity_poly.entity_id
_entity_poly.type
_entity_poly.pdbx_seq_one_letter_code
_entity_poly.pdbx_strand_id
1 'polypeptide(L)'
;MNNGKYKVIYDKQFSDYPKFEFEIVGQNLTEINSELNRSYQIESLGENSFRLKSLEKQKDSLTEFQKMLTSNGKPYYEITNCKNDTIDFTLRVNLHVISHSGKFVRIK
;
A
#
# COMPACT_ATOMS: atom_id res chain seq x y z
N MET A 1 5.92 7.44 7.58
CA MET A 1 4.62 7.05 8.17
C MET A 1 4.86 6.73 9.63
N ASN A 2 3.95 7.13 10.51
CA ASN A 2 4.11 6.88 11.94
C ASN A 2 3.47 5.53 12.31
N ASN A 3 3.92 4.95 13.42
CA ASN A 3 3.27 3.75 13.97
C ASN A 3 1.80 4.04 14.28
N GLY A 4 0.95 3.04 14.08
CA GLY A 4 -0.48 3.16 14.34
C GLY A 4 -1.33 2.28 13.43
N LYS A 5 -2.64 2.34 13.64
CA LYS A 5 -3.62 1.62 12.83
C LYS A 5 -4.22 2.55 11.79
N TYR A 6 -4.35 2.04 10.58
CA TYR A 6 -4.83 2.79 9.44
C TYR A 6 -5.90 1.99 8.70
N LYS A 7 -6.84 2.72 8.11
CA LYS A 7 -7.78 2.18 7.10
C LYS A 7 -7.52 2.83 5.76
N VAL A 8 -7.72 2.07 4.69
CA VAL A 8 -7.62 2.58 3.33
C VAL A 8 -8.97 3.15 2.88
N ILE A 9 -8.97 4.37 2.37
CA ILE A 9 -10.10 4.98 1.66
C ILE A 9 -9.63 5.33 0.25
N TYR A 10 -10.08 4.57 -0.74
CA TYR A 10 -9.76 4.82 -2.14
C TYR A 10 -10.52 6.02 -2.71
N ASP A 11 -9.93 6.67 -3.72
CA ASP A 11 -10.63 7.68 -4.51
C ASP A 11 -11.83 7.06 -5.24
N LYS A 12 -12.82 7.89 -5.59
CA LYS A 12 -14.11 7.43 -6.14
C LYS A 12 -13.95 6.51 -7.36
N GLN A 13 -12.97 6.76 -8.22
CA GLN A 13 -12.69 5.95 -9.41
C GLN A 13 -12.11 4.55 -9.10
N PHE A 14 -11.70 4.31 -7.86
CA PHE A 14 -11.18 3.04 -7.35
C PHE A 14 -12.04 2.49 -6.21
N SER A 15 -13.33 2.87 -6.15
CA SER A 15 -14.25 2.49 -5.06
C SER A 15 -14.43 0.98 -4.89
N ASP A 16 -14.22 0.23 -5.97
CA ASP A 16 -14.43 -1.22 -6.02
C ASP A 16 -13.22 -2.01 -5.51
N TYR A 17 -12.12 -1.33 -5.16
CA TYR A 17 -10.97 -1.98 -4.54
C TYR A 17 -11.31 -2.51 -3.14
N PRO A 18 -10.71 -3.65 -2.74
CA PRO A 18 -10.97 -4.25 -1.44
C PRO A 18 -10.55 -3.29 -0.33
N LYS A 19 -11.50 -2.97 0.56
CA LYS A 19 -11.22 -2.15 1.74
C LYS A 19 -10.57 -3.03 2.79
N PHE A 20 -9.43 -2.59 3.31
CA PHE A 20 -8.74 -3.28 4.39
C PHE A 20 -8.16 -2.28 5.39
N GLU A 21 -7.83 -2.80 6.57
CA GLU A 21 -7.13 -2.09 7.62
C GLU A 21 -5.72 -2.67 7.73
N PHE A 22 -4.79 -1.89 8.26
CA PHE A 22 -3.44 -2.36 8.52
C PHE A 22 -2.83 -1.62 9.71
N GLU A 23 -1.85 -2.25 10.33
CA GLU A 23 -1.07 -1.68 11.42
C GLU A 23 0.38 -1.53 10.99
N ILE A 24 0.95 -0.38 11.32
CA ILE A 24 2.37 -0.10 11.15
C ILE A 24 3.06 -0.13 12.52
N VAL A 25 4.07 -0.98 12.63
CA VAL A 25 4.99 -1.02 13.78
C VAL A 25 6.43 -0.97 13.25
N GLY A 26 7.08 0.19 13.40
CA GLY A 26 8.40 0.43 12.85
C GLY A 26 8.37 0.43 11.31
N GLN A 27 9.12 -0.48 10.71
CA GLN A 27 9.16 -0.68 9.25
C GLN A 27 8.26 -1.84 8.79
N ASN A 28 7.44 -2.41 9.67
CA ASN A 28 6.55 -3.50 9.31
C ASN A 28 5.12 -3.02 9.18
N LEU A 29 4.45 -3.48 8.13
CA LEU A 29 3.03 -3.29 7.87
C LEU A 29 2.35 -4.66 7.89
N THR A 30 1.31 -4.80 8.72
CA THR A 30 0.50 -6.02 8.80
C THR A 30 -0.94 -5.70 8.47
N GLU A 31 -1.52 -6.40 7.50
CA GLU A 31 -2.95 -6.30 7.19
C GLU A 31 -3.77 -6.84 8.37
N ILE A 32 -4.83 -6.11 8.72
CA ILE A 32 -5.81 -6.46 9.76
C ILE A 32 -7.17 -6.61 9.07
N ASN A 33 -7.95 -7.60 9.50
CA ASN A 33 -9.28 -7.90 8.94
C ASN A 33 -9.24 -8.23 7.44
N SER A 34 -8.11 -8.77 6.97
CA SER A 34 -7.92 -9.32 5.62
C SER A 34 -7.94 -10.85 5.71
N GLU A 35 -8.60 -11.53 4.77
CA GLU A 35 -8.60 -13.01 4.72
C GLU A 35 -7.18 -13.60 4.64
N LEU A 36 -6.21 -12.80 4.19
CA LEU A 36 -4.85 -13.22 3.89
C LEU A 36 -3.84 -12.82 4.97
N ASN A 37 -4.20 -11.94 5.93
CA ASN A 37 -3.35 -11.48 7.05
C ASN A 37 -1.88 -11.24 6.67
N ARG A 38 -1.65 -10.57 5.53
CA ARG A 38 -0.31 -10.44 4.95
C ARG A 38 0.56 -9.49 5.76
N SER A 39 1.85 -9.79 5.79
CA SER A 39 2.87 -8.94 6.40
C SER A 39 3.91 -8.47 5.39
N TYR A 40 4.24 -7.19 5.45
CA TYR A 40 5.13 -6.51 4.54
C TYR A 40 6.20 -5.72 5.31
N GLN A 41 7.38 -5.64 4.74
CA GLN A 41 8.41 -4.68 5.14
C GLN A 41 8.29 -3.42 4.25
N ILE A 42 8.29 -2.26 4.90
CA ILE A 42 8.31 -0.95 4.25
C ILE A 42 9.76 -0.62 3.89
N GLU A 43 10.03 -0.49 2.59
CA GLU A 43 11.31 -0.06 2.04
C GLU A 43 11.18 1.40 1.57
N SER A 44 11.90 2.32 2.19
CA SER A 44 11.92 3.73 1.76
C SER A 44 12.73 3.87 0.46
N LEU A 45 12.18 4.60 -0.51
CA LEU A 45 12.85 4.90 -1.79
C LEU A 45 13.31 6.36 -1.90
N GLY A 46 12.99 7.20 -0.91
CA GLY A 46 13.25 8.63 -0.91
C GLY A 46 12.34 9.32 0.10
N GLU A 47 12.31 10.66 0.10
CA GLU A 47 11.60 11.44 1.12
C GLU A 47 10.10 11.11 1.21
N ASN A 48 9.44 10.90 0.07
CA ASN A 48 7.99 10.73 -0.01
C ASN A 48 7.56 9.43 -0.72
N SER A 49 8.46 8.48 -0.93
CA SER A 49 8.10 7.24 -1.64
C SER A 49 8.62 5.99 -0.94
N PHE A 50 7.84 4.91 -1.02
CA PHE A 50 8.18 3.64 -0.40
C PHE A 50 7.62 2.45 -1.19
N ARG A 51 8.15 1.26 -0.91
CA ARG A 51 7.67 -0.02 -1.42
C ARG A 51 7.29 -0.95 -0.28
N LEU A 52 6.38 -1.87 -0.57
CA LEU A 52 6.06 -2.97 0.32
C LEU A 52 6.71 -4.24 -0.21
N LYS A 53 7.61 -4.81 0.57
CA LYS A 53 8.26 -6.10 0.30
C LYS A 53 7.55 -7.17 1.12
N SER A 54 6.96 -8.16 0.45
CA SER A 54 6.34 -9.30 1.14
C SER A 54 7.34 -10.01 2.05
N LEU A 55 6.98 -10.22 3.31
CA LEU A 55 7.77 -11.02 4.26
C LEU A 55 7.50 -12.53 4.11
N GLU A 56 6.38 -12.90 3.50
CA GLU A 56 6.10 -14.29 3.15
C GLU A 56 6.89 -14.70 1.90
N LYS A 57 7.48 -15.91 1.92
CA LYS A 57 7.95 -16.58 0.69
C LYS A 57 6.73 -16.74 -0.21
N GLN A 58 6.71 -16.06 -1.36
CA GLN A 58 5.64 -16.20 -2.34
C GLN A 58 5.39 -17.69 -2.62
N LYS A 59 4.27 -18.22 -2.13
CA LYS A 59 3.72 -19.49 -2.64
C LYS A 59 3.10 -19.17 -3.99
N ASP A 60 3.92 -19.17 -5.04
CA ASP A 60 3.62 -19.38 -6.47
C ASP A 60 2.30 -18.86 -7.09
N SER A 61 1.66 -17.84 -6.52
CA SER A 61 0.37 -17.37 -7.01
C SER A 61 0.22 -15.87 -6.82
N LEU A 62 1.06 -15.11 -7.54
CA LEU A 62 0.66 -13.76 -7.91
C LEU A 62 -0.66 -13.88 -8.67
N THR A 63 -1.67 -13.12 -8.26
CA THR A 63 -2.89 -12.96 -9.08
C THR A 63 -2.50 -12.38 -10.45
N GLU A 64 -3.25 -12.67 -11.51
CA GLU A 64 -2.94 -12.16 -12.87
C GLU A 64 -2.78 -10.63 -12.89
N PHE A 65 -3.58 -9.93 -12.08
CA PHE A 65 -3.45 -8.49 -11.86
C PHE A 65 -2.09 -8.12 -11.26
N GLN A 66 -1.61 -8.82 -10.23
CA GLN A 66 -0.29 -8.59 -9.62
C GLN A 66 0.85 -8.94 -10.58
N LYS A 67 0.72 -9.99 -11.40
CA LYS A 67 1.71 -10.35 -12.44
C LYS A 67 1.87 -9.22 -13.45
N MET A 68 0.74 -8.69 -13.95
CA MET A 68 0.70 -7.59 -14.92
C MET A 68 1.26 -6.27 -14.35
N LEU A 69 1.09 -6.02 -13.04
CA LEU A 69 1.71 -4.87 -12.38
C LEU A 69 3.22 -5.03 -12.26
N THR A 70 3.72 -6.23 -11.97
CA THR A 70 5.16 -6.48 -11.78
C THR A 70 5.98 -6.52 -13.08
N SER A 71 5.36 -6.75 -14.24
CA SER A 71 6.07 -6.83 -15.53
C SER A 71 6.52 -5.46 -16.07
N ASN A 72 5.92 -4.36 -15.61
CA ASN A 72 6.16 -3.00 -16.11
C ASN A 72 6.98 -2.10 -15.15
N GLY A 73 7.51 -2.68 -14.07
CA GLY A 73 8.22 -1.98 -13.01
C GLY A 73 7.89 -2.56 -11.63
N LYS A 74 8.68 -2.20 -10.62
CA LYS A 74 8.35 -2.53 -9.22
C LYS A 74 7.41 -1.45 -8.67
N PRO A 75 6.13 -1.77 -8.40
CA PRO A 75 5.17 -0.78 -7.96
C PRO A 75 5.63 -0.14 -6.65
N TYR A 76 5.30 1.13 -6.48
CA TYR A 76 5.70 1.93 -5.33
C TYR A 76 4.61 2.93 -4.95
N TYR A 77 4.53 3.21 -3.66
CA TYR A 77 3.67 4.24 -3.11
C TYR A 77 4.40 5.57 -3.13
N GLU A 78 3.69 6.60 -3.56
CA GLU A 78 4.09 8.00 -3.46
C GLU A 78 3.12 8.70 -2.51
N ILE A 79 3.66 9.34 -1.48
CA ILE A 79 2.92 10.16 -0.54
C ILE A 79 2.85 11.57 -1.10
N THR A 80 1.64 12.01 -1.42
CA THR A 80 1.40 13.32 -2.04
C THR A 80 1.03 14.38 -1.01
N ASN A 81 0.50 13.98 0.14
CA ASN A 81 0.14 14.89 1.21
C ASN A 81 0.09 14.18 2.56
N CYS A 82 0.51 14.88 3.62
CA CYS A 82 0.39 14.44 5.00
C CYS A 82 -0.39 15.50 5.78
N LYS A 83 -1.59 15.16 6.21
CA LYS A 83 -2.40 15.93 7.16
C LYS A 83 -2.54 15.12 8.44
N ASN A 84 -2.70 15.77 9.59
CA ASN A 84 -2.74 15.16 10.95
C ASN A 84 -2.99 13.64 10.98
N ASP A 85 -4.21 13.20 10.61
CA ASP A 85 -4.62 11.80 10.67
C ASP A 85 -4.82 11.15 9.29
N THR A 86 -4.38 11.81 8.22
CA THR A 86 -4.65 11.38 6.84
C THR A 86 -3.44 11.55 5.95
N ILE A 87 -3.05 10.46 5.30
CA ILE A 87 -1.94 10.43 4.36
C ILE A 87 -2.51 10.14 2.97
N ASP A 88 -2.39 11.09 2.06
CA ASP A 88 -2.80 10.90 0.67
C ASP A 88 -1.70 10.13 -0.07
N PHE A 89 -2.08 9.08 -0.80
CA PHE A 89 -1.14 8.21 -1.50
C PHE A 89 -1.55 7.95 -2.95
N THR A 90 -0.56 7.68 -3.78
CA THR A 90 -0.72 7.14 -5.13
C THR A 90 0.14 5.89 -5.26
N LEU A 91 -0.46 4.74 -5.60
CA LEU A 91 0.29 3.55 -6.00
C LEU A 91 0.57 3.62 -7.49
N ARG A 92 1.85 3.69 -7.85
CA ARG A 92 2.34 3.71 -9.22
C ARG A 92 2.96 2.38 -9.59
N VAL A 93 2.76 1.96 -10.84
CA VAL A 93 3.37 0.77 -11.44
C VAL A 93 4.72 1.14 -12.09
N ASN A 94 4.76 2.34 -12.67
CA ASN A 94 5.93 3.06 -13.13
C ASN A 94 5.63 4.57 -13.12
N LEU A 95 6.54 5.41 -13.63
CA LEU A 95 6.38 6.87 -13.63
C LEU A 95 5.10 7.37 -14.31
N HIS A 96 4.59 6.66 -15.32
CA HIS A 96 3.47 7.11 -16.15
C HIS A 96 2.13 6.44 -15.81
N VAL A 97 2.15 5.35 -15.03
CA VAL A 97 0.97 4.52 -14.78
C VAL A 97 0.63 4.47 -13.30
N ILE A 98 -0.57 4.96 -12.96
CA ILE A 98 -1.18 4.86 -11.64
C ILE A 98 -2.02 3.59 -11.61
N SER A 99 -1.79 2.73 -10.61
CA SER A 99 -2.68 1.58 -10.37
C SER A 99 -3.92 2.02 -9.60
N HIS A 100 -3.73 2.72 -8.48
CA HIS A 100 -4.82 3.27 -7.67
C HIS A 100 -4.29 4.36 -6.73
N SER A 101 -5.20 5.17 -6.20
CA SER A 101 -4.90 6.24 -5.25
C SER A 101 -5.98 6.35 -4.19
N GLY A 102 -5.63 7.03 -3.10
CA GLY A 102 -6.56 7.25 -2.01
C GLY A 102 -5.87 7.81 -0.78
N LYS A 103 -6.40 7.45 0.38
CA LYS A 103 -6.00 7.98 1.67
C LYS A 103 -5.79 6.85 2.67
N PHE A 104 -4.69 6.90 3.41
CA PHE A 104 -4.55 6.16 4.65
C PHE A 104 -5.05 7.04 5.79
N VAL A 105 -6.15 6.63 6.42
CA VAL A 105 -6.75 7.36 7.53
C VAL A 105 -6.38 6.64 8.82
N ARG A 106 -5.70 7.34 9.73
CA ARG A 106 -5.37 6.80 11.06
C ARG A 106 -6.66 6.61 11.86
N ILE A 107 -6.80 5.44 12.49
CA ILE A 107 -7.99 5.09 13.29
C ILE A 107 -7.70 4.99 14.78
N LYS A 108 -6.45 4.70 15.18
CA LYS A 108 -5.93 4.71 16.57
C LYS A 108 -4.42 4.96 16.59
#